data_AF-A0A7X8T0S3-F1
#
_entry.id   AF-A0A7X8T0S3-F1
#
_cell.length_a   1.000
_cell.length_b   1.000
_cell.length_c   1.000
_cell.angle_alpha   90.00
_cell.angle_beta   90.00
_cell.angle_gamma   90.00
#
_symmetry.space_group_name_H-M   'P 1'
#
loop_
_entity.id
_entity.type
_entity.pdbx_description
1 polymer ?
#
loop_
_entity_poly.entity_id
_entity_poly.type
_entity_poly.pdbx_seq_one_letter_code
_entity_poly.pdbx_strand_id
1 'polypeptide(L)'
;MSNQTYVGMWVTDDGHIRHELLANGRYDEGRGNRKSAYRGNYQVVGSHIKYQDDTGFTADGDFVDLDTLHHAGMILRRQRG
;
A
#
# COMPACT_ATOMS: atom_id res chain seq x y z
N MET A 1 1.12 -17.68 1.92
CA MET A 1 1.52 -16.95 3.13
C MET A 1 2.84 -16.26 2.85
N SER A 2 2.83 -14.99 2.44
CA SER A 2 4.06 -14.17 2.31
C SER A 2 3.78 -12.66 2.33
N ASN A 3 2.64 -12.22 2.87
CA ASN A 3 2.30 -10.78 2.97
C ASN A 3 3.20 -10.05 3.99
N GLN A 4 3.82 -10.77 4.93
CA GLN A 4 4.57 -10.18 6.04
C GLN A 4 5.76 -9.33 5.61
N THR A 5 6.40 -9.64 4.47
CA THR A 5 7.57 -8.89 3.98
C THR A 5 7.26 -7.41 3.78
N TYR A 6 6.09 -7.10 3.22
CA TYR A 6 5.72 -5.76 2.80
C TYR A 6 4.82 -5.02 3.79
N VAL A 7 4.45 -5.65 4.92
CA VAL A 7 3.72 -5.00 6.02
C VAL A 7 4.48 -3.74 6.47
N GLY A 8 3.75 -2.66 6.71
CA GLY A 8 4.32 -1.40 7.14
C GLY A 8 3.78 -0.20 6.36
N MET A 9 4.36 0.95 6.63
CA MET A 9 3.93 2.22 6.05
C MET A 9 4.72 2.53 4.79
N TRP A 10 4.02 2.93 3.74
CA TRP A 10 4.54 3.32 2.44
C TRP A 10 4.10 4.75 2.16
N VAL A 11 5.01 5.62 1.75
CA VAL A 11 4.77 7.06 1.70
C VAL A 11 5.31 7.63 0.40
N THR A 12 4.57 8.51 -0.26
CA THR A 12 5.12 9.27 -1.40
C THR A 12 6.26 10.18 -0.95
N ASP A 13 7.16 10.55 -1.86
CA ASP A 13 8.34 11.37 -1.53
C ASP A 13 7.97 12.73 -0.90
N ASP A 14 6.79 13.27 -1.22
CA ASP A 14 6.24 14.52 -0.66
C ASP A 14 5.47 14.34 0.66
N GLY A 15 5.32 13.11 1.15
CA GLY A 15 4.56 12.79 2.36
C GLY A 15 3.04 12.92 2.23
N HIS A 16 2.52 13.28 1.05
CA HIS A 16 1.10 13.56 0.87
C HIS A 16 0.25 12.30 0.98
N ILE A 17 0.76 11.15 0.53
CA ILE A 17 0.05 9.87 0.61
C ILE A 17 0.78 8.97 1.59
N ARG A 18 0.01 8.40 2.52
CA ARG A 18 0.47 7.44 3.53
C ARG A 18 -0.36 6.17 3.41
N HIS A 19 0.25 5.11 2.92
CA HIS A 19 -0.40 3.84 2.61
C HIS A 19 0.15 2.75 3.53
N GLU A 20 -0.67 2.28 4.46
CA GLU A 20 -0.28 1.28 5.44
C GLU A 20 -0.76 -0.11 5.02
N LEU A 21 0.16 -1.06 4.92
CA LEU A 21 -0.13 -2.48 4.74
C LEU A 21 -0.10 -3.17 6.10
N LEU A 22 -1.25 -3.66 6.57
CA LEU A 22 -1.44 -4.27 7.88
C LEU A 22 -1.23 -5.79 7.83
N ALA A 23 -0.68 -6.35 8.91
CA ALA A 23 -0.36 -7.79 9.00
C ALA A 23 -1.56 -8.73 8.83
N ASN A 24 -2.79 -8.24 9.01
CA ASN A 24 -4.03 -8.98 8.80
C ASN A 24 -4.51 -8.98 7.33
N GLY A 25 -3.72 -8.48 6.38
CA GLY A 25 -4.09 -8.41 4.97
C GLY A 25 -5.00 -7.24 4.61
N ARG A 26 -5.15 -6.26 5.50
CA ARG A 26 -5.86 -5.01 5.26
C ARG A 26 -4.90 -3.89 4.89
N TYR A 27 -5.34 -2.93 4.09
CA TYR A 27 -4.62 -1.67 3.90
C TYR A 27 -5.46 -0.48 4.35
N ASP A 28 -4.78 0.61 4.71
CA ASP A 28 -5.37 1.92 4.97
C ASP A 28 -4.54 3.02 4.31
N GLU A 29 -5.17 3.86 3.48
CA GLU A 29 -4.51 4.96 2.79
C GLU A 29 -5.04 6.30 3.27
N GLY A 30 -4.17 7.14 3.80
CA GLY A 30 -4.40 8.56 4.04
C GLY A 30 -3.88 9.44 2.91
N ARG A 31 -4.58 10.54 2.61
CA ARG A 31 -4.16 11.58 1.67
C ARG A 31 -4.26 12.96 2.31
N GLY A 32 -3.13 13.64 2.49
CA GLY A 32 -3.03 14.90 3.22
C GLY A 32 -3.68 14.80 4.60
N ASN A 33 -4.69 15.63 4.84
CA ASN A 33 -5.43 15.67 6.10
C ASN A 33 -6.56 14.62 6.18
N ARG A 34 -6.92 13.97 5.06
CA ARG A 34 -7.95 12.93 5.04
C ARG A 34 -7.32 11.60 5.44
N LYS A 35 -7.52 11.22 6.70
CA LYS A 35 -7.21 9.88 7.19
C LYS A 35 -8.17 8.88 6.56
N SER A 36 -7.67 7.68 6.25
CA SER A 36 -8.45 6.57 5.71
C SER A 36 -9.32 6.94 4.50
N ALA A 37 -8.70 7.60 3.52
CA ALA A 37 -9.31 7.90 2.23
C ALA A 37 -9.74 6.62 1.51
N TYR A 38 -8.91 5.57 1.57
CA TYR A 38 -9.21 4.24 1.01
C TYR A 38 -8.81 3.14 1.99
N ARG A 39 -9.64 2.09 2.05
CA ARG A 39 -9.41 0.92 2.88
C ARG A 39 -9.93 -0.32 2.17
N GLY A 40 -9.26 -1.43 2.42
CA GLY A 40 -9.67 -2.70 1.84
C GLY A 40 -8.75 -3.84 2.17
N ASN A 41 -8.93 -4.93 1.45
CA ASN A 41 -8.05 -6.08 1.51
C ASN A 41 -6.95 -5.95 0.45
N TYR A 42 -5.80 -6.56 0.73
CA TYR A 42 -4.74 -6.72 -0.25
C TYR A 42 -4.20 -8.14 -0.26
N GLN A 43 -3.64 -8.52 -1.41
CA GLN A 43 -2.95 -9.79 -1.59
C GLN A 43 -1.66 -9.57 -2.36
N VAL A 44 -0.58 -10.21 -1.92
CA VAL A 44 0.70 -10.18 -2.62
C VAL A 44 1.00 -11.55 -3.23
N VAL A 45 1.40 -11.56 -4.50
CA VAL A 45 1.87 -12.74 -5.24
C VAL A 45 3.21 -12.39 -5.88
N GLY A 46 4.29 -12.97 -5.36
CA GLY A 46 5.65 -12.56 -5.74
C GLY A 46 5.93 -11.11 -5.33
N SER A 47 6.19 -10.25 -6.30
CA SER A 47 6.34 -8.80 -6.13
C SER A 47 5.10 -8.00 -6.51
N HIS A 48 4.04 -8.65 -6.99
CA HIS A 48 2.81 -7.98 -7.41
C HIS A 48 1.80 -7.93 -6.26
N ILE A 49 1.18 -6.77 -6.05
CA ILE A 49 0.13 -6.56 -5.05
C ILE A 49 -1.19 -6.19 -5.73
N LYS A 50 -2.27 -6.81 -5.26
CA LYS A 50 -3.65 -6.51 -5.67
C LYS A 50 -4.44 -6.01 -4.48
N TYR A 51 -5.31 -5.07 -4.73
CA TYR A 51 -6.19 -4.43 -3.77
C TYR A 51 -7.64 -4.65 -4.16
N GLN A 52 -8.47 -4.91 -3.16
CA GLN A 52 -9.92 -4.81 -3.27
C GLN A 52 -10.43 -3.94 -2.13
N ASP A 53 -10.89 -2.75 -2.46
CA ASP A 53 -11.41 -1.81 -1.49
C ASP A 53 -12.79 -2.25 -0.96
N ASP A 54 -13.19 -1.67 0.17
CA ASP A 54 -14.48 -2.00 0.81
C ASP A 54 -15.70 -1.49 0.01
N THR A 55 -15.49 -0.68 -1.04
CA THR A 55 -16.54 -0.13 -1.92
C THR A 55 -16.70 -0.89 -3.24
N GLY A 56 -15.81 -1.85 -3.52
CA GLY A 56 -15.81 -2.67 -4.74
C GLY A 56 -14.82 -2.21 -5.81
N PHE A 57 -14.02 -1.16 -5.57
CA PHE A 57 -12.94 -0.75 -6.45
C PHE A 57 -11.72 -1.68 -6.30
N THR A 58 -11.05 -1.94 -7.42
CA THR A 58 -9.83 -2.75 -7.46
C THR A 58 -8.67 -1.92 -7.97
N ALA A 59 -7.49 -2.16 -7.42
CA ALA A 59 -6.25 -1.58 -7.91
C ALA A 59 -5.11 -2.58 -7.76
N ASP A 60 -3.96 -2.26 -8.32
CA ASP A 60 -2.77 -3.09 -8.26
C ASP A 60 -1.50 -2.26 -8.28
N GLY A 61 -0.38 -2.93 -8.01
CA GLY A 61 0.94 -2.35 -8.03
C GLY A 61 2.03 -3.40 -7.94
N ASP A 62 3.28 -2.95 -8.02
CA ASP A 62 4.45 -3.81 -8.00
C ASP A 62 5.51 -3.27 -7.04
N PHE A 63 6.03 -4.14 -6.19
CA PHE A 63 7.24 -3.89 -5.43
C PHE A 63 8.43 -4.07 -6.38
N VAL A 64 9.05 -2.96 -6.79
CA VAL A 64 10.21 -2.99 -7.69
C VAL A 64 11.51 -3.31 -6.94
N ASP A 65 11.53 -3.05 -5.63
CA ASP A 65 12.53 -3.49 -4.68
C ASP A 65 11.90 -3.60 -3.27
N LEU A 66 12.71 -3.83 -2.23
CA LEU A 66 12.23 -4.01 -0.84
C LEU A 66 11.63 -2.74 -0.22
N ASP A 67 11.96 -1.57 -0.74
CA ASP A 67 11.60 -0.27 -0.15
C ASP A 67 10.86 0.64 -1.14
N THR A 68 10.47 0.14 -2.32
CA THR A 68 9.81 0.91 -3.37
C THR A 68 8.61 0.15 -3.95
N LEU A 69 7.44 0.77 -3.85
CA LEU A 69 6.17 0.30 -4.40
C LEU A 69 5.72 1.25 -5.53
N HIS A 70 5.50 0.70 -6.73
CA HIS A 70 4.84 1.39 -7.82
C HIS A 70 3.36 1.03 -7.81
N HIS A 71 2.48 2.02 -7.61
CA HIS A 71 1.04 1.78 -7.47
C HIS A 71 0.24 2.96 -8.02
N ALA A 72 -0.70 2.69 -8.93
CA ALA A 72 -1.59 3.70 -9.54
C ALA A 72 -0.87 4.97 -10.03
N GLY A 73 0.30 4.81 -10.67
CA GLY A 73 1.13 5.91 -11.19
C GLY A 73 1.97 6.64 -10.13
N MET A 74 1.92 6.18 -8.87
CA MET A 74 2.67 6.73 -7.75
C MET A 74 3.86 5.84 -7.43
N ILE A 75 4.91 6.45 -6.88
CA ILE A 75 6.04 5.75 -6.27
C ILE A 75 5.93 6.01 -4.77
N LEU A 76 5.82 4.93 -3.99
CA LEU A 76 5.80 4.98 -2.54
C LEU A 76 7.07 4.33 -1.99
N ARG A 77 7.69 5.01 -1.03
CA ARG A 77 8.85 4.52 -0.29
C ARG A 77 8.44 3.96 1.05
N ARG A 78 9.09 2.87 1.45
CA ARG A 78 8.89 2.31 2.78
C ARG A 78 9.35 3.32 3.84
N GLN A 79 8.44 3.73 4.70
CA GLN A 79 8.79 4.53 5.86
C GLN A 79 9.53 3.65 6.86
N ARG A 80 10.83 3.94 7.02
CA ARG A 80 11.64 3.39 8.10
C ARG A 80 11.51 4.31 9.31
N GLY A 81 11.17 3.72 10.45
CA GLY A 81 11.14 4.41 11.75
C GLY A 81 12.54 4.75 12.24
#